data_AF-A0A2L2Z2G5-F1
#
_entry.id   AF-A0A2L2Z2G5-F1
#
_cell.length_a   1.000
_cell.length_b   1.000
_cell.length_c   1.000
_cell.angle_alpha   90.00
_cell.angle_beta   90.00
_cell.angle_gamma   90.00
#
_symmetry.space_group_name_H-M   'P 1'
#
loop_
_entity.id
_entity.type
_entity.pdbx_description
1 polymer ?
#
loop_
_entity_poly.entity_id
_entity_poly.type
_entity_poly.pdbx_seq_one_letter_code
_entity_poly.pdbx_strand_id
1 'polypeptide(L)'
;ILNDIKQVSKALKNFKTDKIKLLHKFIFDVEGDRSNRKRLRNFNGFSFILDSEEFKNKLKNIEKEFTLNQLITVSNILNISYEGNKTEIATNISTLLNNLSKLSQIFNDAYASSSSESDEE
;
A
#
# COMPACT_ATOMS: atom_id res chain seq x y z
N ILE A 1 -0.46 11.61 -7.83
CA ILE A 1 0.72 10.73 -7.66
C ILE A 1 0.83 10.34 -6.17
N LEU A 2 1.47 9.23 -5.80
CA LEU A 2 1.48 8.69 -4.43
C LEU A 2 2.03 9.70 -3.41
N ASN A 3 2.96 10.56 -3.83
CA ASN A 3 3.50 11.65 -3.02
C ASN A 3 2.49 12.78 -2.69
N ASP A 4 1.37 12.89 -3.41
CA ASP A 4 0.35 13.90 -3.14
C ASP A 4 -0.45 13.57 -1.88
N ILE A 5 -0.49 12.29 -1.50
CA ILE A 5 -1.09 11.85 -0.25
C ILE A 5 -0.07 12.13 0.87
N LYS A 6 -0.26 13.23 1.60
CA LYS A 6 0.67 13.69 2.64
C LYS A 6 1.01 12.60 3.65
N GLN A 7 0.01 11.81 4.04
CA GLN A 7 0.13 10.70 4.99
C GLN A 7 1.04 9.61 4.43
N VAL A 8 0.83 9.19 3.18
CA VAL A 8 1.69 8.20 2.50
C VAL A 8 3.11 8.75 2.32
N SER A 9 3.26 10.01 1.91
CA SER A 9 4.59 10.63 1.78
C SER A 9 5.35 10.66 3.12
N LYS A 10 4.66 10.94 4.22
CA LYS A 10 5.22 10.92 5.58
C LYS A 10 5.55 9.50 6.03
N ALA A 11 4.65 8.53 5.82
CA ALA A 11 4.89 7.11 6.03
C ALA A 11 6.16 6.65 5.28
N LEU A 12 6.25 6.92 3.98
CA LEU A 12 7.41 6.59 3.14
C LEU A 12 8.72 7.26 3.60
N LYS A 13 8.67 8.38 4.34
CA LYS A 13 9.85 8.98 4.99
C LYS A 13 10.23 8.26 6.28
N ASN A 14 9.24 7.88 7.08
CA ASN A 14 9.45 7.31 8.41
C ASN A 14 9.82 5.83 8.41
N PHE A 15 9.40 5.05 7.40
CA PHE A 15 9.71 3.63 7.36
C PHE A 15 11.21 3.34 7.11
N LYS A 16 11.68 2.25 7.73
CA LYS A 16 13.04 1.71 7.56
C LYS A 16 13.30 1.27 6.11
N THR A 17 14.56 1.29 5.70
CA THR A 17 14.98 0.96 4.34
C THR A 17 14.52 -0.42 3.88
N ASP A 18 14.53 -1.43 4.76
CA ASP A 18 14.10 -2.79 4.39
C ASP A 18 12.61 -2.86 4.08
N LYS A 19 11.78 -2.14 4.85
CA LYS A 19 10.35 -1.99 4.60
C LYS A 19 10.08 -1.26 3.28
N ILE A 20 10.88 -0.23 2.99
CA ILE A 20 10.80 0.51 1.72
C ILE A 20 11.21 -0.38 0.53
N LYS A 21 12.25 -1.21 0.68
CA LYS A 21 12.65 -2.19 -0.33
C LYS A 21 11.53 -3.20 -0.59
N LEU A 22 10.86 -3.66 0.48
CA LEU A 22 9.74 -4.58 0.36
C LEU A 22 8.56 -3.96 -0.39
N LEU A 23 8.17 -2.74 -0.05
CA LEU A 23 7.12 -2.02 -0.77
C LEU A 23 7.51 -1.74 -2.23
N HIS A 24 8.77 -1.38 -2.49
CA HIS A 24 9.27 -1.19 -3.85
C HIS A 24 9.18 -2.47 -4.67
N LYS A 25 9.63 -3.60 -4.10
CA LYS A 25 9.51 -4.90 -4.73
C LYS A 25 8.05 -5.23 -5.03
N PHE A 26 7.13 -4.95 -4.10
CA PHE A 26 5.71 -5.20 -4.31
C PHE A 26 5.14 -4.40 -5.50
N ILE A 27 5.45 -3.10 -5.55
CA ILE A 27 4.91 -2.21 -6.58
C ILE A 27 5.53 -2.49 -7.95
N PHE A 28 6.86 -2.54 -8.02
CA PHE A 28 7.59 -2.60 -9.28
C PHE A 28 8.01 -4.00 -9.71
N ASP A 29 7.82 -5.02 -8.86
CA ASP A 29 8.31 -6.40 -9.09
C ASP A 29 9.83 -6.48 -9.28
N VAL A 30 10.57 -5.49 -8.75
CA VAL A 30 12.03 -5.35 -8.90
C VAL A 30 12.66 -5.08 -7.55
N GLU A 31 13.79 -5.75 -7.27
CA GLU A 31 14.60 -5.47 -6.10
C GLU A 31 15.05 -4.01 -6.09
N GLY A 32 14.76 -3.35 -4.98
CA GLY A 32 14.98 -1.93 -4.87
C GLY A 32 16.40 -1.53 -4.46
N ASP A 33 16.83 -0.34 -4.89
CA ASP A 33 18.11 0.30 -4.60
C ASP A 33 17.97 1.54 -3.67
N ARG A 34 19.00 2.40 -3.61
CA ARG A 34 18.96 3.65 -2.81
C ARG A 34 17.91 4.66 -3.30
N SER A 35 17.43 4.52 -4.54
CA SER A 35 16.46 5.42 -5.19
C SER A 35 15.00 4.99 -4.99
N ASN A 36 14.75 3.90 -4.25
CA ASN A 36 13.39 3.37 -4.01
C ASN A 36 12.41 4.44 -3.54
N ARG A 37 12.79 5.28 -2.58
CA ARG A 37 11.90 6.32 -2.03
C ARG A 37 11.49 7.32 -3.10
N LYS A 38 12.38 7.66 -4.04
CA LYS A 38 12.08 8.58 -5.14
C LYS A 38 11.09 7.93 -6.12
N ARG A 39 11.32 6.67 -6.50
CA ARG A 39 10.40 5.93 -7.40
C ARG A 39 9.02 5.74 -6.78
N LEU A 40 8.96 5.34 -5.52
CA LEU A 40 7.70 5.18 -4.78
C LEU A 40 6.90 6.49 -4.71
N ARG A 41 7.57 7.63 -4.48
CA ARG A 41 6.90 8.95 -4.47
C ARG A 41 6.29 9.32 -5.84
N ASN A 42 6.95 8.93 -6.92
CA ASN A 42 6.50 9.19 -8.28
C ASN A 42 5.55 8.11 -8.83
N PHE A 43 5.16 7.13 -8.01
CA PHE A 43 4.20 6.11 -8.41
C PHE A 43 2.81 6.72 -8.55
N ASN A 44 2.12 6.48 -9.66
CA ASN A 44 0.80 7.09 -9.93
C ASN A 44 -0.37 6.15 -9.63
N GLY A 45 -0.09 5.03 -9.00
CA GLY A 45 -1.01 3.93 -8.92
C GLY A 45 -0.76 2.94 -10.03
N PHE A 46 -1.40 1.79 -9.89
CA PHE A 46 -1.44 0.83 -10.97
C PHE A 46 -2.39 1.29 -12.07
N SER A 47 -2.19 0.77 -13.28
CA SER A 47 -3.00 1.07 -14.45
C SER A 47 -3.75 -0.15 -14.98
N PHE A 48 -3.89 -1.20 -14.16
CA PHE A 48 -4.58 -2.42 -14.57
C PHE A 48 -6.08 -2.33 -14.35
N ILE A 49 -6.83 -3.04 -15.19
CA ILE A 49 -8.27 -3.23 -14.99
C ILE A 49 -8.47 -4.27 -13.89
N LEU A 50 -9.35 -3.99 -12.92
CA LEU A 50 -9.70 -4.97 -11.88
C LEU A 50 -10.25 -6.24 -12.53
N ASP A 51 -9.90 -7.40 -12.00
CA ASP A 51 -10.24 -8.74 -12.53
C ASP A 51 -9.66 -9.12 -13.91
N SER A 52 -8.84 -8.25 -14.51
CA SER A 52 -8.07 -8.58 -15.71
C SER A 52 -7.08 -9.72 -15.46
N GLU A 53 -6.62 -10.36 -16.54
CA GLU A 53 -5.55 -11.36 -16.45
C GLU A 53 -4.26 -10.77 -15.88
N GLU A 54 -3.93 -9.51 -16.19
CA GLU A 54 -2.79 -8.81 -15.62
C GLU A 54 -2.89 -8.71 -14.10
N PHE A 55 -4.06 -8.32 -13.58
CA PHE A 55 -4.30 -8.26 -12.14
C PHE A 55 -4.20 -9.64 -11.49
N LYS A 56 -4.83 -10.66 -12.07
CA LYS A 56 -4.78 -12.04 -11.55
C LYS A 56 -3.35 -12.61 -11.57
N ASN A 57 -2.57 -12.31 -12.60
CA ASN A 57 -1.18 -12.72 -12.71
C ASN A 57 -0.30 -12.00 -11.67
N LYS A 58 -0.50 -10.70 -11.45
CA LYS A 58 0.15 -9.93 -10.39
C LYS A 58 -0.11 -10.56 -9.02
N LEU A 59 -1.36 -10.90 -8.71
CA LEU A 59 -1.71 -11.54 -7.43
C LEU A 59 -1.04 -12.91 -7.26
N LYS A 60 -1.05 -13.76 -8.28
CA LYS A 60 -0.34 -15.04 -8.26
C LYS A 60 1.16 -14.86 -8.06
N ASN A 61 1.77 -13.83 -8.65
CA ASN A 61 3.19 -13.57 -8.48
C ASN A 61 3.49 -13.11 -7.05
N ILE A 62 2.68 -12.20 -6.52
CA ILE A 62 2.76 -11.76 -5.12
C ILE A 62 2.64 -12.95 -4.16
N GLU A 63 1.69 -13.85 -4.39
CA GLU A 63 1.53 -15.05 -3.56
C GLU A 63 2.71 -16.01 -3.63
N LYS A 64 3.44 -16.06 -4.74
CA LYS A 64 4.64 -16.90 -4.84
C LYS A 64 5.85 -16.22 -4.20
N GLU A 65 6.01 -14.93 -4.40
CA GLU A 65 7.23 -14.20 -4.02
C GLU A 65 7.23 -13.63 -2.61
N PHE A 66 6.05 -13.31 -2.06
CA PHE A 66 5.93 -12.68 -0.76
C PHE A 66 5.46 -13.69 0.27
N THR A 67 5.87 -13.54 1.51
CA THR A 67 5.28 -14.29 2.64
C THR A 67 4.11 -13.50 3.25
N LEU A 68 3.26 -14.16 4.02
CA LEU A 68 2.14 -13.50 4.71
C LEU A 68 2.63 -12.32 5.58
N ASN A 69 3.70 -12.50 6.35
CA ASN A 69 4.30 -11.44 7.17
C ASN A 69 4.80 -10.25 6.34
N GLN A 70 5.32 -10.50 5.15
CA GLN A 70 5.73 -9.43 4.24
C GLN A 70 4.52 -8.65 3.73
N LEU A 71 3.42 -9.32 3.38
CA LEU A 71 2.18 -8.65 2.99
C LEU A 71 1.59 -7.82 4.13
N ILE A 72 1.54 -8.38 5.34
CA ILE A 72 1.12 -7.64 6.55
C ILE A 72 2.00 -6.41 6.76
N THR A 73 3.31 -6.53 6.55
CA THR A 73 4.24 -5.40 6.63
C THR A 73 3.93 -4.33 5.58
N VAL A 74 3.60 -4.72 4.34
CA VAL A 74 3.19 -3.80 3.28
C VAL A 74 1.86 -3.12 3.62
N SER A 75 0.88 -3.87 4.12
CA SER A 75 -0.40 -3.32 4.59
C SER A 75 -0.22 -2.30 5.71
N ASN A 76 0.65 -2.60 6.68
CA ASN A 76 0.99 -1.67 7.76
C ASN A 76 1.69 -0.40 7.25
N ILE A 77 2.50 -0.49 6.18
CA ILE A 77 3.13 0.68 5.57
C ILE A 77 2.09 1.60 4.93
N LEU A 78 1.08 1.00 4.30
CA LEU A 78 -0.02 1.71 3.66
C LEU A 78 -1.16 2.04 4.63
N ASN A 79 -1.03 1.65 5.91
CA ASN A 79 -2.06 1.82 6.95
C ASN A 79 -3.44 1.29 6.53
N ILE A 80 -3.46 0.09 5.93
CA ILE A 80 -4.68 -0.56 5.45
C ILE A 80 -4.94 -1.83 6.26
N SER A 81 -6.22 -2.21 6.38
CA SER A 81 -6.60 -3.46 7.03
C SER A 81 -6.04 -4.66 6.25
N TYR A 82 -5.53 -5.63 7.00
CA TYR A 82 -5.11 -6.92 6.50
C TYR A 82 -6.02 -7.97 7.14
N GLU A 83 -7.15 -8.24 6.51
CA GLU A 83 -8.07 -9.28 6.96
C GLU A 83 -8.04 -10.46 6.00
N GLY A 84 -8.05 -11.66 6.58
CA GLY A 84 -8.17 -12.90 5.84
C GLY A 84 -6.84 -13.51 5.38
N ASN A 85 -6.89 -14.23 4.26
CA ASN A 85 -5.78 -15.01 3.74
C ASN A 85 -4.80 -14.16 2.88
N LYS A 86 -3.71 -14.80 2.45
CA LYS A 86 -2.64 -14.16 1.68
C LYS A 86 -3.15 -13.48 0.40
N THR A 87 -4.06 -14.15 -0.31
CA THR A 87 -4.70 -13.68 -1.55
C THR A 87 -5.54 -12.44 -1.30
N GLU A 88 -6.36 -12.46 -0.25
CA GLU A 88 -7.24 -11.37 0.14
C GLU A 88 -6.43 -10.12 0.49
N ILE A 89 -5.36 -10.28 1.27
CA ILE A 89 -4.47 -9.16 1.62
C ILE A 89 -3.79 -8.59 0.36
N ALA A 90 -3.27 -9.45 -0.52
CA ALA A 90 -2.64 -9.02 -1.77
C ALA A 90 -3.62 -8.29 -2.70
N THR A 91 -4.87 -8.79 -2.77
CA THR A 91 -5.96 -8.20 -3.54
C THR A 91 -6.31 -6.82 -3.01
N ASN A 92 -6.42 -6.68 -1.68
CA ASN A 92 -6.73 -5.41 -1.03
C ASN A 92 -5.65 -4.37 -1.30
N ILE A 93 -4.37 -4.73 -1.08
CA ILE A 93 -3.22 -3.84 -1.38
C ILE A 93 -3.25 -3.41 -2.85
N SER A 94 -3.39 -4.37 -3.77
CA SER A 94 -3.32 -4.10 -5.21
C SER A 94 -4.48 -3.23 -5.69
N THR A 95 -5.69 -3.46 -5.17
CA THR A 95 -6.88 -2.66 -5.49
C THR A 95 -6.74 -1.22 -5.00
N LEU A 96 -6.20 -1.02 -3.79
CA LEU A 96 -5.99 0.31 -3.23
C LEU A 96 -4.87 1.07 -3.93
N LEU A 97 -3.79 0.38 -4.31
CA LEU A 97 -2.75 0.98 -5.14
C LEU A 97 -3.22 1.27 -6.57
N ASN A 98 -4.25 0.57 -7.07
CA ASN A 98 -4.92 0.91 -8.34
C ASN A 98 -5.81 2.15 -8.20
N ASN A 99 -6.34 2.44 -7.00
CA ASN A 99 -7.19 3.58 -6.73
C ASN A 99 -6.64 4.44 -5.58
N LEU A 100 -5.67 5.29 -5.91
CA LEU A 100 -5.01 6.18 -4.96
C LEU A 100 -5.98 7.15 -4.26
N SER A 101 -7.10 7.51 -4.91
CA SER A 101 -8.14 8.34 -4.29
C SER A 101 -8.80 7.63 -3.12
N LYS A 102 -9.10 6.34 -3.27
CA LYS A 102 -9.64 5.49 -2.19
C LYS A 102 -8.62 5.32 -1.06
N LEU A 103 -7.34 5.14 -1.40
CA LEU A 103 -6.27 5.11 -0.40
C LEU A 103 -6.22 6.41 0.41
N SER A 104 -6.30 7.58 -0.25
CA SER A 104 -6.33 8.88 0.44
C SER A 104 -7.54 9.06 1.35
N GLN A 105 -8.71 8.55 0.95
CA GLN A 105 -9.92 8.59 1.79
C GLN A 105 -9.75 7.76 3.06
N ILE A 106 -9.24 6.53 2.95
CA ILE A 106 -8.96 5.67 4.12
C ILE A 106 -8.04 6.39 5.13
N PHE A 107 -7.02 7.08 4.64
CA PHE A 107 -6.14 7.87 5.48
C PHE A 107 -6.81 9.11 6.10
N ASN A 108 -7.84 9.68 5.51
CA ASN A 108 -8.57 10.80 6.10
C ASN A 108 -9.57 10.29 7.14
N ASP A 109 -10.28 9.20 6.83
CA ASP A 109 -11.30 8.61 7.71
C ASP A 109 -10.68 8.06 9.00
N ALA A 110 -9.51 7.42 8.91
CA ALA A 110 -8.78 6.93 10.09
C ALA A 110 -8.37 8.05 11.06
N TYR A 111 -8.20 9.29 10.58
CA TYR A 111 -7.93 10.45 11.42
C TYR A 111 -9.22 11.12 11.91
N ALA A 112 -10.26 11.17 11.09
CA ALA A 112 -11.57 11.74 11.47
C ALA A 112 -12.22 10.94 12.61
N SER A 113 -12.13 9.60 12.58
CA SER A 113 -12.64 8.75 13.67
C SER A 113 -11.85 8.86 14.98
N SER A 114 -10.64 9.44 14.99
CA SER A 114 -9.89 9.73 16.22
C SER A 114 -10.22 11.09 16.84
N SER A 115 -11.09 11.89 16.20
CA SER A 115 -11.46 13.24 16.64
C SER A 115 -12.89 13.34 17.19
N SER A 116 -13.53 12.21 17.52
CA SER A 116 -14.91 12.14 18.01
C SER A 116 -15.06 11.64 19.45
N GLU A 117 -14.05 11.83 20.31
CA GLU A 117 -14.23 11.72 21.77
C GLU A 117 -13.76 13.02 22.40
N SER A 118 -14.69 13.97 22.53
CA SER A 118 -14.74 14.93 23.63
C SER A 118 -16.03 15.74 23.51
N ASP A 119 -16.66 15.90 24.68
CA ASP A 119 -17.73 16.85 25.01
C ASP A 119 -19.17 16.30 24.84
N GLU A 120 -19.57 15.44 25.77
CA GLU A 120 -20.92 15.52 26.35
C GLU A 120 -20.82 16.20 27.74
N GLU A 121 -21.68 17.20 27.91
CA GLU A 121 -21.78 18.20 28.99
C GLU A 121 -22.03 17.66 30.41
#